data_AF-A0A4Q3SXH9-F1
#
_entry.id   AF-A0A4Q3SXH9-F1
#
_cell.length_a   1.000
_cell.length_b   1.000
_cell.length_c   1.000
_cell.angle_alpha   90.00
_cell.angle_beta   90.00
_cell.angle_gamma   90.00
#
_symmetry.space_group_name_H-M   'P 1'
#
loop_
_entity.id
_entity.type
_entity.pdbx_description
1 polymer ?
#
loop_
_entity_poly.entity_id
_entity_poly.type
_entity_poly.pdbx_seq_one_letter_code
_entity_poly.pdbx_strand_id
1 'polypeptide(L)'
;LGHGHEGTHGAGQIIRAFGQLMTGGSFIIGVILFIILVIVNFVVITKGSGRIAEVAARFTLDSMPGKQMAIDADLSSGLIDETEAKRRRKEVEQESTFYGAMDGASKFVRGDAVAGLIIVGINVVGGILIGVIQHKIPIGQAASTYTLMTIGDGLVSQIPALIISIAAGFLVSKGGVEGAADKALVGQLAMNPVVLGMVAAASSVIALVPGMPKLPFLGIAIGAGVLAWNRAQAAKKPPEVTVEATPTPEAEEPIQNTLAIDDVKIELGYGLLPLINDLEGRRLTDQIRALRRTLATEFGFVMPAVRILDNMRLPNQGYSIRIKEMESGGGEVRLGSLMAMDPRGGQVELPGEHMKEPAFGLPATWIDESLREEATFRGYTIVDPATVVTTHLTEILKDNMADLLSYSEVQKLLKDLPGEQKKLVEDLVPAVVSATTIQRVLQALLRERVSIRDLPAILEAIGEAAPHNASILNLVEAVRGRLARQLCWQNRNEDGALPIITLSHDWEQAFAEALIGAPGEEKQLALAPSKLQAFIRSVRESFERAAMGGDVAVLLTSPLIRPYVRSIIERFRGQTVVMSQNEVHARAKLKTVGAV
;
A
#
# COMPACT_ATOMS: atom_id res chain seq x y z
N LEU A 1 -12.44 48.52 35.20
CA LEU A 1 -13.54 49.44 35.56
C LEU A 1 -13.23 50.31 36.80
N GLY A 2 -12.69 49.76 37.90
CA GLY A 2 -12.43 50.51 39.14
C GLY A 2 -11.56 51.79 39.01
N HIS A 3 -10.56 51.80 38.14
CA HIS A 3 -9.67 52.97 37.89
C HIS A 3 -9.95 53.70 36.56
N GLY A 4 -11.13 53.50 35.96
CA GLY A 4 -11.45 54.11 34.65
C GLY A 4 -11.48 55.66 34.66
N HIS A 5 -11.67 56.25 35.83
CA HIS A 5 -11.73 57.70 36.06
C HIS A 5 -10.33 58.37 36.08
N GLU A 6 -9.25 57.60 36.21
CA GLU A 6 -7.86 58.08 36.15
C GLU A 6 -7.33 58.18 34.71
N GLY A 7 -8.21 58.01 33.71
CA GLY A 7 -7.86 58.01 32.28
C GLY A 7 -7.41 56.63 31.78
N THR A 8 -6.87 56.55 30.56
CA THR A 8 -6.51 55.28 29.88
C THR A 8 -5.46 54.43 30.60
N HIS A 9 -4.86 54.93 31.69
CA HIS A 9 -3.85 54.24 32.50
C HIS A 9 -4.43 53.20 33.48
N GLY A 10 -5.73 53.28 33.81
CA GLY A 10 -6.38 52.35 34.75
C GLY A 10 -6.77 50.98 34.18
N ALA A 11 -6.53 50.74 32.88
CA ALA A 11 -6.69 49.44 32.24
C ALA A 11 -5.33 48.72 32.13
N GLY A 12 -5.33 47.38 32.17
CA GLY A 12 -4.11 46.59 32.00
C GLY A 12 -3.32 47.02 30.75
N GLN A 13 -1.99 46.99 30.83
CA GLN A 13 -1.10 47.55 29.79
C GLN A 13 -1.40 46.99 28.39
N ILE A 14 -1.79 45.71 28.29
CA ILE A 14 -2.18 45.05 27.04
C ILE A 14 -3.48 45.63 26.47
N ILE A 15 -4.52 45.75 27.30
CA ILE A 15 -5.84 46.28 26.93
C ILE A 15 -5.69 47.70 26.36
N ARG A 16 -4.89 48.53 27.03
CA ARG A 16 -4.61 49.89 26.58
C ARG A 16 -3.85 49.91 25.24
N ALA A 17 -2.79 49.11 25.12
CA ALA A 17 -1.95 49.08 23.92
C ALA A 17 -2.74 48.65 22.68
N PHE A 18 -3.53 47.57 22.80
CA PHE A 18 -4.40 47.10 21.72
C PHE A 18 -5.50 48.11 21.37
N GLY A 19 -6.14 48.72 22.37
CA GLY A 19 -7.14 49.76 22.15
C GLY A 19 -6.57 50.99 21.43
N GLN A 20 -5.38 51.47 21.82
CA GLN A 20 -4.74 52.64 21.20
C GLN A 20 -4.20 52.34 19.80
N LEU A 21 -3.59 51.18 19.59
CA LEU A 21 -3.08 50.76 18.27
C LEU A 21 -4.20 50.66 17.23
N MET A 22 -5.33 50.05 17.59
CA MET A 22 -6.44 49.83 16.67
C MET A 22 -7.24 51.09 16.37
N THR A 23 -7.33 52.01 17.33
CA THR A 23 -8.08 53.26 17.14
C THR A 23 -7.29 54.31 16.36
N GLY A 24 -5.95 54.20 16.28
CA GLY A 24 -5.10 55.15 15.54
C GLY A 24 -5.27 56.61 15.99
N GLY A 25 -5.79 56.84 17.20
CA GLY A 25 -6.16 58.16 17.72
C GLY A 25 -7.57 58.64 17.36
N SER A 26 -8.35 57.91 16.56
CA SER A 26 -9.74 58.23 16.19
C SER A 26 -10.74 57.28 16.86
N PHE A 27 -11.58 57.85 17.72
CA PHE A 27 -12.67 57.14 18.40
C PHE A 27 -13.59 56.41 17.40
N ILE A 28 -13.95 57.07 16.30
CA ILE A 28 -14.89 56.54 15.30
C ILE A 28 -14.28 55.33 14.57
N ILE A 29 -13.00 55.40 14.18
CA ILE A 29 -12.29 54.30 13.51
C ILE A 29 -12.20 53.08 14.44
N GLY A 30 -11.93 53.31 15.73
CA GLY A 30 -11.91 52.26 16.74
C GLY A 30 -13.23 51.51 16.89
N VAL A 31 -14.34 52.24 16.94
CA VAL A 31 -15.68 51.64 17.04
C VAL A 31 -16.02 50.83 15.79
N ILE A 32 -15.70 51.33 14.58
CA ILE A 32 -15.94 50.61 13.32
C ILE A 32 -15.14 49.30 13.28
N LEU A 33 -13.84 49.35 13.58
CA LEU A 33 -12.99 48.16 13.58
C LEU A 33 -13.42 47.15 14.65
N PHE A 34 -13.83 47.63 15.82
CA PHE A 34 -14.38 46.77 16.86
C PHE A 34 -15.66 46.05 16.41
N ILE A 35 -16.60 46.75 15.77
CA ILE A 35 -17.83 46.14 15.23
C ILE A 35 -17.49 45.10 14.16
N ILE A 36 -16.57 45.39 13.24
CA ILE A 36 -16.12 44.44 12.22
C ILE A 36 -15.54 43.17 12.87
N LEU A 37 -14.67 43.33 13.87
CA LEU A 37 -14.04 42.20 14.56
C LEU A 37 -15.06 41.36 15.32
N VAL A 38 -16.02 41.99 15.99
CA VAL A 38 -17.15 41.31 16.65
C VAL A 38 -17.98 40.53 15.63
N ILE A 39 -18.27 41.11 14.46
CA ILE A 39 -19.01 40.45 13.38
C ILE A 39 -18.23 39.25 12.85
N VAL A 40 -16.95 39.42 12.52
CA VAL A 40 -16.10 38.32 12.02
C VAL A 40 -16.03 37.19 13.06
N ASN A 41 -15.78 37.52 14.32
CA ASN A 41 -15.71 36.53 15.39
C ASN A 41 -17.03 35.76 15.55
N PHE A 42 -18.17 36.44 15.62
CA PHE A 42 -19.45 35.79 15.88
C PHE A 42 -20.04 35.09 14.63
N VAL A 43 -20.05 35.78 13.48
CA VAL A 43 -20.71 35.33 12.26
C VAL A 43 -19.86 34.35 11.47
N VAL A 44 -18.55 34.56 11.40
CA VAL A 44 -17.65 33.71 10.60
C VAL A 44 -17.05 32.61 11.47
N ILE A 45 -16.42 32.96 12.59
CA ILE A 45 -15.64 32.00 13.39
C ILE A 45 -16.56 31.13 14.23
N THR A 46 -17.34 31.71 15.16
CA THR A 46 -18.20 30.94 16.08
C THR A 46 -19.29 30.15 15.35
N LYS A 47 -20.02 30.78 14.42
CA LYS A 47 -21.04 30.08 13.61
C LYS A 47 -20.44 29.14 12.56
N GLY A 48 -19.25 29.42 12.03
CA GLY A 48 -18.56 28.53 11.08
C GLY A 48 -18.08 27.26 11.76
N SER A 49 -17.35 27.40 12.87
CA SER A 49 -16.85 26.27 13.67
C SER A 49 -17.99 25.41 14.23
N GLY A 50 -19.10 26.01 14.65
CA GLY A 50 -20.26 25.26 15.13
C GLY A 50 -20.89 24.37 14.06
N ARG A 51 -21.07 24.89 12.83
CA ARG A 51 -21.61 24.10 11.71
C ARG A 51 -20.68 22.96 11.31
N ILE A 52 -19.37 23.20 11.28
CA ILE A 52 -18.39 22.17 10.94
C ILE A 52 -18.39 21.06 12.01
N ALA A 53 -18.41 21.43 13.29
CA ALA A 53 -18.47 20.46 14.39
C ALA A 53 -19.77 19.65 14.40
N GLU A 54 -20.93 20.30 14.21
CA GLU A 54 -22.24 19.64 14.15
C GLU A 54 -22.32 18.64 12.99
N VAL A 55 -21.89 19.06 11.80
CA VAL A 55 -21.93 18.23 10.59
C VAL A 55 -20.97 17.05 10.70
N ALA A 56 -19.74 17.28 11.18
CA ALA A 56 -18.75 16.21 11.35
C ALA A 56 -19.14 15.21 12.44
N ALA A 57 -19.64 15.68 13.59
CA ALA A 57 -20.14 14.82 14.64
C ALA A 57 -21.31 13.97 14.15
N ARG A 58 -22.26 14.57 13.42
CA ARG A 58 -23.41 13.86 12.86
C ARG A 58 -23.03 12.81 11.84
N PHE A 59 -22.21 13.15 10.84
CA PHE A 59 -21.75 12.17 9.85
C PHE A 59 -20.97 11.01 10.47
N THR A 60 -20.13 11.31 11.47
CA THR A 60 -19.35 10.27 12.15
C THR A 60 -20.24 9.39 13.02
N LEU A 61 -21.21 9.96 13.74
CA LEU A 61 -22.18 9.20 14.54
C LEU A 61 -23.14 8.37 13.68
N ASP A 62 -23.57 8.89 12.53
CA ASP A 62 -24.42 8.17 11.57
C ASP A 62 -23.69 6.95 10.95
N SER A 63 -22.35 6.97 10.92
CA SER A 63 -21.52 5.85 10.43
C SER A 63 -21.26 4.75 11.48
N MET A 64 -21.59 4.98 12.76
CA MET A 64 -21.30 4.04 13.85
C MET A 64 -22.00 2.68 13.73
N PRO A 65 -23.30 2.62 13.33
CA PRO A 65 -23.96 1.33 13.11
C PRO A 65 -23.24 0.50 12.05
N GLY A 66 -22.77 1.14 10.96
CA GLY A 66 -22.02 0.46 9.91
C GLY A 66 -20.68 -0.10 10.40
N LYS A 67 -19.93 0.65 11.22
CA LYS A 67 -18.70 0.17 11.86
C LYS A 67 -18.96 -1.01 12.82
N GLN A 68 -20.03 -0.96 13.60
CA GLN A 68 -20.41 -2.06 14.51
C GLN A 68 -20.81 -3.32 13.74
N MET A 69 -21.62 -3.16 12.68
CA MET A 69 -22.01 -4.27 11.80
C MET A 69 -20.81 -4.88 11.07
N ALA A 70 -19.81 -4.10 10.69
CA ALA A 70 -18.56 -4.61 10.10
C ALA A 70 -17.76 -5.45 11.09
N ILE A 71 -17.66 -5.03 12.37
CA ILE A 71 -17.00 -5.83 13.42
C ILE A 71 -17.75 -7.15 13.65
N ASP A 72 -19.08 -7.11 13.64
CA ASP A 72 -19.91 -8.31 13.80
C ASP A 72 -19.78 -9.27 12.59
N ALA A 73 -19.69 -8.72 11.38
CA ALA A 73 -19.43 -9.47 10.16
C ALA A 73 -18.04 -10.13 10.21
N ASP A 74 -16.99 -9.39 10.56
CA ASP A 74 -15.61 -9.88 10.66
C ASP A 74 -15.46 -10.98 11.73
N LEU A 75 -16.15 -10.83 12.88
CA LEU A 75 -16.17 -11.84 13.94
C LEU A 75 -16.92 -13.10 13.47
N SER A 76 -18.05 -12.94 12.78
CA SER A 76 -18.84 -14.06 12.26
C SER A 76 -18.15 -14.82 11.13
N SER A 77 -17.29 -14.15 10.35
CA SER A 77 -16.48 -14.76 9.29
C SER A 77 -15.15 -15.33 9.78
N GLY A 78 -14.83 -15.18 11.07
CA GLY A 78 -13.58 -15.68 11.66
C GLY A 78 -12.33 -14.88 11.28
N LEU A 79 -12.47 -13.65 10.79
CA LEU A 79 -11.34 -12.76 10.46
C LEU A 79 -10.69 -12.15 11.72
N ILE A 80 -11.47 -12.03 12.80
CA ILE A 80 -11.03 -11.52 14.11
C ILE A 80 -11.54 -12.43 15.24
N ASP A 81 -10.85 -12.42 16.38
CA ASP A 81 -11.26 -13.16 17.59
C ASP A 81 -12.15 -12.31 18.52
N GLU A 82 -12.73 -12.92 19.57
CA GLU A 82 -13.58 -12.21 20.53
C GLU A 82 -12.85 -11.07 21.27
N THR A 83 -11.55 -11.24 21.52
CA THR A 83 -10.75 -10.27 22.29
C THR A 83 -10.55 -9.00 21.47
N GLU A 84 -10.23 -9.17 20.19
CA GLU A 84 -10.05 -8.11 19.21
C GLU A 84 -11.39 -7.44 18.87
N ALA A 85 -12.47 -8.20 18.72
CA ALA A 85 -13.81 -7.64 18.53
C ALA A 85 -14.23 -6.76 19.73
N LYS A 86 -13.94 -7.19 20.97
CA LYS A 86 -14.22 -6.41 22.18
C LYS A 86 -13.37 -5.13 22.25
N ARG A 87 -12.10 -5.19 21.85
CA ARG A 87 -11.21 -4.03 21.75
C ARG A 87 -11.75 -3.01 20.75
N ARG A 88 -12.07 -3.44 19.52
CA ARG A 88 -12.62 -2.56 18.47
C ARG A 88 -13.98 -1.97 18.83
N ARG A 89 -14.89 -2.74 19.44
CA ARG A 89 -16.17 -2.20 19.94
C ARG A 89 -15.96 -1.10 20.98
N LYS A 90 -14.99 -1.28 21.88
CA LYS A 90 -14.63 -0.25 22.88
C LYS A 90 -14.07 1.01 22.23
N GLU A 91 -13.28 0.88 21.16
CA GLU A 91 -12.78 2.03 20.40
C GLU A 91 -13.93 2.79 19.70
N VAL A 92 -14.86 2.07 19.08
CA VAL A 92 -16.06 2.64 18.46
C VAL A 92 -16.96 3.33 19.50
N GLU A 93 -17.08 2.75 20.70
CA GLU A 93 -17.82 3.34 21.83
C GLU A 93 -17.16 4.64 22.34
N GLN A 94 -15.83 4.66 22.46
CA GLN A 94 -15.06 5.85 22.83
C GLN A 94 -15.19 6.94 21.78
N GLU A 95 -15.13 6.59 20.49
CA GLU A 95 -15.33 7.51 19.38
C GLU A 95 -16.76 8.10 19.41
N SER A 96 -17.77 7.28 19.67
CA SER A 96 -19.17 7.72 19.80
C SER A 96 -19.38 8.67 20.98
N THR A 97 -18.84 8.32 22.15
CA THR A 97 -18.92 9.15 23.36
C THR A 97 -18.23 10.50 23.14
N PHE A 98 -17.09 10.51 22.45
CA PHE A 98 -16.34 11.71 22.13
C PHE A 98 -17.09 12.65 21.20
N TYR A 99 -17.62 12.16 20.07
CA TYR A 99 -18.39 12.98 19.13
C TYR A 99 -19.73 13.44 19.71
N GLY A 100 -20.36 12.63 20.58
CA GLY A 100 -21.54 13.04 21.35
C GLY A 100 -21.23 14.17 22.34
N ALA A 101 -20.12 14.09 23.07
CA ALA A 101 -19.68 15.15 23.98
C ALA A 101 -19.25 16.44 23.23
N MET A 102 -18.69 16.30 22.03
CA MET A 102 -18.29 17.42 21.16
C MET A 102 -19.47 18.23 20.63
N ASP A 103 -20.56 17.59 20.19
CA ASP A 103 -21.79 18.29 19.81
C ASP A 103 -22.32 19.14 20.99
N GLY A 104 -22.28 18.58 22.21
CA GLY A 104 -22.59 19.30 23.44
C GLY A 104 -21.65 20.48 23.70
N ALA A 105 -20.33 20.27 23.66
CA ALA A 105 -19.31 21.29 23.91
C ALA A 105 -19.39 22.47 22.91
N SER A 106 -19.72 22.21 21.64
CA SER A 106 -19.88 23.26 20.62
C SER A 106 -21.01 24.24 20.95
N LYS A 107 -22.09 23.76 21.58
CA LYS A 107 -23.22 24.58 22.05
C LYS A 107 -22.82 25.46 23.24
N PHE A 108 -21.90 25.00 24.10
CA PHE A 108 -21.32 25.80 25.19
C PHE A 108 -20.45 26.96 24.67
N VAL A 109 -19.59 26.73 23.67
CA VAL A 109 -18.74 27.77 23.07
C VAL A 109 -19.57 28.91 22.46
N ARG A 110 -20.71 28.58 21.85
CA ARG A 110 -21.67 29.59 21.36
C ARG A 110 -22.26 30.41 22.50
N GLY A 111 -22.57 29.80 23.64
CA GLY A 111 -23.06 30.47 24.84
C GLY A 111 -22.04 31.44 25.43
N ASP A 112 -20.77 31.03 25.49
CA ASP A 112 -19.65 31.84 25.97
C ASP A 112 -19.43 33.10 25.10
N ALA A 113 -19.47 32.94 23.77
CA ALA A 113 -19.36 34.07 22.85
C ALA A 113 -20.51 35.09 22.98
N VAL A 114 -21.75 34.63 23.25
CA VAL A 114 -22.89 35.51 23.51
C VAL A 114 -22.74 36.23 24.84
N ALA A 115 -22.32 35.52 25.89
CA ALA A 115 -22.06 36.12 27.20
C ALA A 115 -20.97 37.20 27.13
N GLY A 116 -19.89 36.95 26.39
CA GLY A 116 -18.82 37.94 26.15
C GLY A 116 -19.33 39.22 25.48
N LEU A 117 -20.21 39.11 24.50
CA LEU A 117 -20.82 40.28 23.84
C LEU A 117 -21.72 41.08 24.80
N ILE A 118 -22.48 40.40 25.65
CA ILE A 118 -23.32 41.02 26.67
C ILE A 118 -22.44 41.76 27.70
N ILE A 119 -21.37 41.14 28.18
CA ILE A 119 -20.42 41.73 29.13
C ILE A 119 -19.78 43.00 28.55
N VAL A 120 -19.37 42.97 27.28
CA VAL A 120 -18.88 44.16 26.56
C VAL A 120 -19.93 45.27 26.57
N GLY A 121 -21.18 44.96 26.21
CA GLY A 121 -22.27 45.95 26.20
C GLY A 121 -22.51 46.57 27.58
N ILE A 122 -22.54 45.74 28.62
CA ILE A 122 -22.67 46.18 30.01
C ILE A 122 -21.48 47.05 30.42
N ASN A 123 -20.26 46.69 30.04
CA ASN A 123 -19.05 47.45 30.37
C ASN A 123 -19.02 48.83 29.69
N VAL A 124 -19.47 48.93 28.43
CA VAL A 124 -19.59 50.23 27.74
C VAL A 124 -20.64 51.11 28.42
N VAL A 125 -21.87 50.61 28.58
CA VAL A 125 -22.99 51.40 29.11
C VAL A 125 -22.78 51.75 30.60
N GLY A 126 -22.43 50.74 31.40
CA GLY A 126 -22.15 50.90 32.83
C GLY A 126 -20.92 51.78 33.08
N GLY A 127 -19.86 51.64 32.29
CA GLY A 127 -18.68 52.49 32.38
C GLY A 127 -18.98 53.96 32.13
N ILE A 128 -19.78 54.26 31.09
CA ILE A 128 -20.21 55.64 30.78
C ILE A 128 -21.10 56.20 31.91
N LEU A 129 -22.06 55.42 32.41
CA LEU A 129 -22.95 55.84 33.50
C LEU A 129 -22.17 56.12 34.80
N ILE A 130 -21.24 55.24 35.18
CA ILE A 130 -20.40 55.42 36.37
C ILE A 130 -19.49 56.65 36.20
N GLY A 131 -18.90 56.84 35.01
CA GLY A 131 -18.08 58.01 34.71
C GLY A 131 -18.84 59.33 34.86
N VAL A 132 -20.04 59.43 34.27
CA VAL A 132 -20.84 60.67 34.30
C VAL A 132 -21.48 60.91 35.66
N ILE A 133 -22.08 59.88 36.27
CA ILE A 133 -22.90 60.03 37.49
C ILE A 133 -22.03 60.05 38.75
N GLN A 134 -21.09 59.12 38.90
CA GLN A 134 -20.28 59.01 40.11
C GLN A 134 -19.01 59.86 40.04
N HIS A 135 -18.32 59.87 38.90
CA HIS A 135 -17.04 60.58 38.75
C HIS A 135 -17.15 61.98 38.13
N LYS A 136 -18.37 62.42 37.77
CA LYS A 136 -18.69 63.78 37.25
C LYS A 136 -17.83 64.23 36.05
N ILE A 137 -17.34 63.29 35.24
CA ILE A 137 -16.62 63.64 34.00
C ILE A 137 -17.60 63.90 32.85
N PRO A 138 -17.26 64.78 31.88
CA PRO A 138 -18.12 65.07 30.73
C PRO A 138 -18.46 63.82 29.92
N ILE A 139 -19.70 63.72 29.42
CA ILE A 139 -20.20 62.52 28.72
C ILE A 139 -19.35 62.11 27.51
N GLY A 140 -18.83 63.08 26.75
CA GLY A 140 -17.94 62.79 25.61
C GLY A 140 -16.59 62.19 26.05
N GLN A 141 -16.06 62.64 27.19
CA GLN A 141 -14.81 62.14 27.76
C GLN A 141 -15.01 60.75 28.41
N ALA A 142 -16.15 60.54 29.07
CA ALA A 142 -16.56 59.24 29.59
C ALA A 142 -16.74 58.22 28.45
N ALA A 143 -17.45 58.61 27.39
CA ALA A 143 -17.65 57.78 26.21
C ALA A 143 -16.32 57.41 25.55
N SER A 144 -15.40 58.36 25.34
CA SER A 144 -14.10 58.06 24.74
C SER A 144 -13.25 57.13 25.63
N THR A 145 -13.21 57.36 26.95
CA THR A 145 -12.29 56.63 27.84
C THR A 145 -12.78 55.22 28.11
N TYR A 146 -14.05 55.06 28.51
CA TYR A 146 -14.59 53.75 28.86
C TYR A 146 -14.81 52.88 27.62
N THR A 147 -15.22 53.46 26.48
CA THR A 147 -15.34 52.69 25.23
C THR A 147 -13.98 52.24 24.72
N LEU A 148 -12.93 53.07 24.80
CA LEU A 148 -11.57 52.64 24.40
C LEU A 148 -11.08 51.47 25.27
N MET A 149 -11.33 51.53 26.59
CA MET A 149 -11.00 50.44 27.50
C MET A 149 -11.79 49.18 27.20
N THR A 150 -13.09 49.29 26.92
CA THR A 150 -13.94 48.14 26.61
C THR A 150 -13.65 47.54 25.24
N ILE A 151 -13.25 48.34 24.25
CA ILE A 151 -12.75 47.85 22.96
C ILE A 151 -11.46 47.06 23.18
N GLY A 152 -10.51 47.61 23.93
CA GLY A 152 -9.26 46.92 24.25
C GLY A 152 -9.48 45.61 25.01
N ASP A 153 -10.40 45.61 25.98
CA ASP A 153 -10.78 44.44 26.77
C ASP A 153 -11.44 43.39 25.88
N GLY A 154 -12.41 43.79 25.05
CA GLY A 154 -13.08 42.93 24.09
C GLY A 154 -12.13 42.30 23.06
N LEU A 155 -11.08 43.02 22.63
CA LEU A 155 -10.04 42.49 21.74
C LEU A 155 -9.14 41.46 22.44
N VAL A 156 -8.78 41.70 23.71
CA VAL A 156 -7.95 40.77 24.48
C VAL A 156 -8.74 39.50 24.83
N SER A 157 -10.02 39.64 25.22
CA SER A 157 -10.93 38.52 25.48
C SER A 157 -11.24 37.68 24.24
N GLN A 158 -11.00 38.20 23.03
CA GLN A 158 -11.17 37.43 21.78
C GLN A 158 -10.03 36.44 21.52
N ILE A 159 -8.82 36.66 22.07
CA ILE A 159 -7.69 35.77 21.84
C ILE A 159 -7.96 34.36 22.41
N PRO A 160 -8.41 34.19 23.67
CA PRO A 160 -8.79 32.87 24.19
C PRO A 160 -9.93 32.22 23.39
N ALA A 161 -10.96 32.98 23.00
CA ALA A 161 -12.09 32.45 22.23
C ALA A 161 -11.65 31.91 20.86
N LEU A 162 -10.73 32.60 20.19
CA LEU A 162 -10.15 32.18 18.91
C LEU A 162 -9.28 30.91 19.08
N ILE A 163 -8.48 30.83 20.15
CA ILE A 163 -7.70 29.62 20.48
C ILE A 163 -8.64 28.42 20.71
N ILE A 164 -9.71 28.60 21.48
CA ILE A 164 -10.71 27.56 21.75
C ILE A 164 -11.40 27.12 20.45
N SER A 165 -11.77 28.06 19.58
CA SER A 165 -12.42 27.75 18.29
C SER A 165 -11.49 27.02 17.32
N ILE A 166 -10.21 27.40 17.27
CA ILE A 166 -9.19 26.72 16.44
C ILE A 166 -8.92 25.31 16.98
N ALA A 167 -8.79 25.16 18.30
CA ALA A 167 -8.60 23.87 18.94
C ALA A 167 -9.79 22.93 18.67
N ALA A 168 -11.03 23.43 18.78
CA ALA A 168 -12.22 22.68 18.43
C ALA A 168 -12.26 22.31 16.93
N GLY A 169 -11.91 23.23 16.04
CA GLY A 169 -11.84 22.98 14.59
C GLY A 169 -10.80 21.92 14.21
N PHE A 170 -9.59 21.97 14.77
CA PHE A 170 -8.55 20.97 14.55
C PHE A 170 -8.92 19.59 15.08
N LEU A 171 -9.59 19.55 16.23
CA LEU A 171 -10.04 18.32 16.86
C LEU A 171 -11.14 17.64 16.03
N VAL A 172 -11.93 18.41 15.29
CA VAL A 172 -12.94 17.93 14.33
C VAL A 172 -12.34 17.49 12.99
N SER A 173 -11.22 18.08 12.54
CA SER A 173 -10.59 17.74 11.25
C SER A 173 -9.71 16.47 11.28
N LYS A 174 -9.89 15.60 12.28
CA LYS A 174 -9.06 14.41 12.49
C LYS A 174 -9.38 13.30 11.48
N GLY A 175 -8.63 13.27 10.37
CA GLY A 175 -8.54 12.12 9.47
C GLY A 175 -7.29 11.27 9.72
N GLY A 176 -7.33 10.37 10.73
CA GLY A 176 -6.41 9.23 10.78
C GLY A 176 -5.14 9.29 11.66
N VAL A 177 -5.05 10.15 12.69
CA VAL A 177 -3.90 10.15 13.61
C VAL A 177 -4.22 9.43 14.93
N GLU A 178 -3.51 8.35 15.27
CA GLU A 178 -3.68 7.65 16.55
C GLU A 178 -3.13 8.46 17.73
N GLY A 179 -3.84 8.47 18.87
CA GLY A 179 -3.46 9.17 20.11
C GLY A 179 -4.31 10.40 20.49
N ALA A 180 -4.01 10.95 21.68
CA ALA A 180 -4.65 12.15 22.22
C ALA A 180 -4.17 13.39 21.42
N ALA A 181 -5.10 14.04 20.72
CA ALA A 181 -4.81 15.08 19.73
C ALA A 181 -4.08 16.31 20.34
N ASP A 182 -4.33 16.58 21.62
CA ASP A 182 -3.68 17.63 22.41
C ASP A 182 -2.16 17.39 22.56
N LYS A 183 -1.74 16.15 22.82
CA LYS A 183 -0.31 15.81 23.00
C LYS A 183 0.45 15.76 21.67
N ALA A 184 -0.19 15.25 20.61
CA ALA A 184 0.41 15.19 19.29
C ALA A 184 0.64 16.59 18.69
N LEU A 185 -0.30 17.52 18.88
CA LEU A 185 -0.20 18.88 18.36
C LEU A 185 0.86 19.71 19.10
N VAL A 186 0.86 19.66 20.43
CA VAL A 186 1.88 20.35 21.24
C VAL A 186 3.27 19.78 20.92
N GLY A 187 3.37 18.46 20.75
CA GLY A 187 4.58 17.81 20.26
C GLY A 187 5.02 18.33 18.89
N GLN A 188 4.16 18.30 17.88
CA GLN A 188 4.53 18.70 16.51
C GLN A 188 4.90 20.20 16.40
N LEU A 189 4.15 21.09 17.07
CA LEU A 189 4.43 22.53 17.03
C LEU A 189 5.69 22.90 17.82
N ALA A 190 5.92 22.28 18.98
CA ALA A 190 7.11 22.53 19.80
C ALA A 190 8.37 21.78 19.30
N MET A 191 8.22 20.78 18.44
CA MET A 191 9.34 20.05 17.82
C MET A 191 9.77 20.63 16.47
N ASN A 192 8.93 21.45 15.83
CA ASN A 192 9.26 22.05 14.53
C ASN A 192 10.01 23.40 14.69
N PRO A 193 11.29 23.48 14.30
CA PRO A 193 12.09 24.70 14.47
C PRO A 193 11.61 25.87 13.61
N VAL A 194 10.93 25.61 12.49
CA VAL A 194 10.38 26.67 11.61
C VAL A 194 9.19 27.35 12.29
N VAL A 195 8.28 26.57 12.89
CA VAL A 195 7.12 27.11 13.62
C VAL A 195 7.57 27.93 14.82
N LEU A 196 8.50 27.39 15.62
CA LEU A 196 9.07 28.12 16.76
C LEU A 196 9.81 29.40 16.33
N GLY A 197 10.52 29.37 15.20
CA GLY A 197 11.16 30.54 14.62
C GLY A 197 10.17 31.62 14.20
N MET A 198 9.04 31.23 13.60
CA MET A 198 7.96 32.17 13.26
C MET A 198 7.33 32.79 14.52
N VAL A 199 7.08 32.00 15.57
CA VAL A 199 6.55 32.49 16.85
C VAL A 199 7.54 33.47 17.51
N ALA A 200 8.84 33.19 17.45
CA ALA A 200 9.87 34.07 17.97
C ALA A 200 9.95 35.41 17.21
N ALA A 201 9.89 35.35 15.88
CA ALA A 201 9.89 36.53 15.01
C ALA A 201 8.63 37.40 15.24
N ALA A 202 7.44 36.79 15.23
CA ALA A 202 6.19 37.49 15.48
C ALA A 202 6.16 38.13 16.88
N SER A 203 6.59 37.41 17.91
CA SER A 203 6.65 37.93 19.29
C SER A 203 7.66 39.09 19.43
N SER A 204 8.77 39.04 18.69
CA SER A 204 9.75 40.13 18.64
C SER A 204 9.18 41.38 18.00
N VAL A 205 8.45 41.24 16.89
CA VAL A 205 7.77 42.36 16.22
C VAL A 205 6.73 42.99 17.16
N ILE A 206 5.95 42.19 17.87
CA ILE A 206 4.95 42.68 18.83
C ILE A 206 5.63 43.40 20.01
N ALA A 207 6.78 42.92 20.49
CA ALA A 207 7.52 43.59 21.57
C ALA A 207 8.08 44.97 21.17
N LEU A 208 8.30 45.21 19.86
CA LEU A 208 8.75 46.49 19.32
C LEU A 208 7.59 47.50 19.17
N VAL A 209 6.33 47.05 19.23
CA VAL A 209 5.17 47.93 19.17
C VAL A 209 5.12 48.83 20.42
N PRO A 210 5.07 50.17 20.26
CA PRO A 210 4.97 51.10 21.39
C PRO A 210 3.74 50.81 22.26
N GLY A 211 3.95 50.71 23.58
CA GLY A 211 2.88 50.48 24.56
C GLY A 211 2.66 49.03 24.98
N MET A 212 3.21 48.04 24.25
CA MET A 212 3.13 46.62 24.64
C MET A 212 4.04 46.30 25.84
N PRO A 213 3.64 45.37 26.73
CA PRO A 213 4.51 44.92 27.82
C PRO A 213 5.69 44.14 27.23
N LYS A 214 6.85 44.80 27.11
CA LYS A 214 8.01 44.25 26.39
C LYS A 214 8.54 42.95 27.02
N LEU A 215 8.57 42.88 28.35
CA LEU A 215 9.13 41.75 29.10
C LEU A 215 8.52 40.38 28.76
N PRO A 216 7.19 40.17 28.80
CA PRO A 216 6.59 38.88 28.45
C PRO A 216 6.79 38.50 26.98
N PHE A 217 6.65 39.44 26.04
CA PHE A 217 6.84 39.16 24.61
C PHE A 217 8.30 38.89 24.25
N LEU A 218 9.26 39.59 24.87
CA LEU A 218 10.68 39.25 24.75
C LEU A 218 10.99 37.88 25.38
N GLY A 219 10.35 37.53 26.51
CA GLY A 219 10.50 36.22 27.13
C GLY A 219 10.05 35.08 26.22
N ILE A 220 8.90 35.24 25.55
CA ILE A 220 8.39 34.28 24.56
C ILE A 220 9.29 34.25 23.32
N ALA A 221 9.71 35.42 22.82
CA ALA A 221 10.59 35.51 21.67
C ALA A 221 11.94 34.82 21.89
N ILE A 222 12.58 35.09 23.04
CA ILE A 222 13.83 34.45 23.44
C ILE A 222 13.61 32.96 23.70
N GLY A 223 12.57 32.57 24.44
CA GLY A 223 12.29 31.17 24.75
C GLY A 223 12.04 30.33 23.50
N ALA A 224 11.16 30.79 22.61
CA ALA A 224 10.88 30.12 21.34
C ALA A 224 12.09 30.17 20.40
N GLY A 225 12.85 31.27 20.38
CA GLY A 225 14.06 31.41 19.58
C GLY A 225 15.19 30.48 20.03
N VAL A 226 15.42 30.35 21.33
CA VAL A 226 16.39 29.42 21.93
C VAL A 226 15.97 27.98 21.68
N LEU A 227 14.68 27.66 21.83
CA LEU A 227 14.16 26.32 21.50
C LEU A 227 14.29 26.00 20.01
N ALA A 228 13.95 26.94 19.12
CA ALA A 228 14.13 26.79 17.69
C ALA A 228 15.60 26.57 17.32
N TRP A 229 16.49 27.35 17.91
CA TRP A 229 17.94 27.26 17.70
C TRP A 229 18.52 25.95 18.23
N ASN A 230 18.15 25.54 19.44
CA ASN A 230 18.59 24.28 20.03
C ASN A 230 18.08 23.08 19.25
N ARG A 231 16.86 23.13 18.70
CA ARG A 231 16.30 22.06 17.86
C ARG A 231 16.90 22.05 16.45
N ALA A 232 17.17 23.21 15.87
CA ALA A 232 17.89 23.33 14.60
C ALA A 232 19.36 22.87 14.72
N GLN A 233 19.99 23.08 15.88
CA GLN A 233 21.33 22.55 16.18
C GLN A 233 21.32 21.07 16.54
N ALA A 234 20.31 20.57 17.26
CA ALA A 234 20.15 19.14 17.53
C ALA A 234 19.90 18.34 16.24
N ALA A 235 19.29 18.96 15.22
CA ALA A 235 19.19 18.41 13.88
C ALA A 235 20.51 18.46 13.06
N LYS A 236 21.52 19.21 13.51
CA LYS A 236 22.84 19.37 12.84
C LYS A 236 24.01 18.67 13.56
N LYS A 237 23.83 18.27 14.82
CA LYS A 237 24.85 17.56 15.60
C LYS A 237 24.57 16.05 15.49
N PRO A 238 25.51 15.22 14.98
CA PRO A 238 25.32 13.78 14.95
C PRO A 238 25.20 13.25 16.38
N PRO A 239 24.18 12.46 16.72
CA PRO A 239 24.08 11.85 18.04
C PRO A 239 25.16 10.78 18.22
N GLU A 240 25.89 10.81 19.34
CA GLU A 240 26.58 9.63 19.87
C GLU A 240 25.53 8.58 20.19
N VAL A 241 25.68 7.42 19.55
CA VAL A 241 24.71 6.33 19.60
C VAL A 241 24.88 5.55 20.90
N THR A 242 24.03 5.83 21.89
CA THR A 242 23.53 4.78 22.78
C THR A 242 22.27 4.19 22.16
N VAL A 243 22.33 2.88 21.97
CA VAL A 243 21.37 2.04 21.27
C VAL A 243 20.01 2.09 21.96
N GLU A 244 18.99 2.63 21.28
CA GLU A 244 17.66 2.03 21.14
C GLU A 244 16.77 2.89 20.19
N ALA A 245 16.43 2.28 19.05
CA ALA A 245 15.51 2.73 17.99
C ALA A 245 15.92 3.96 17.12
N THR A 246 16.55 3.68 15.97
CA THR A 246 16.84 4.61 14.87
C THR A 246 15.93 4.32 13.66
N PRO A 247 15.37 5.32 12.97
CA PRO A 247 15.25 5.31 11.52
C PRO A 247 16.59 5.72 10.90
N THR A 248 17.10 4.86 10.03
CA THR A 248 18.41 4.89 9.37
C THR A 248 18.55 6.04 8.37
N PRO A 249 19.60 6.89 8.43
CA PRO A 249 20.17 7.55 7.26
C PRO A 249 20.99 6.52 6.46
N GLU A 250 20.99 6.61 5.13
CA GLU A 250 21.83 5.81 4.24
C GLU A 250 23.29 5.83 4.70
N ALA A 251 23.72 4.72 5.30
CA ALA A 251 25.12 4.34 5.30
C ALA A 251 25.51 4.14 3.83
N GLU A 252 26.71 4.57 3.43
CA GLU A 252 27.40 3.85 2.37
C GLU A 252 27.33 2.39 2.77
N GLU A 253 26.55 1.62 2.01
CA GLU A 253 26.39 0.20 2.25
C GLU A 253 27.80 -0.39 2.42
N PRO A 254 28.08 -1.18 3.47
CA PRO A 254 29.33 -1.91 3.52
C PRO A 254 29.50 -2.58 2.16
N ILE A 255 30.68 -2.53 1.54
CA ILE A 255 30.89 -3.00 0.15
C ILE A 255 30.23 -4.39 -0.12
N GLN A 256 30.08 -5.20 0.93
CA GLN A 256 29.36 -6.46 0.99
C GLN A 256 27.83 -6.40 0.71
N ASN A 257 27.11 -5.35 1.12
CA ASN A 257 25.70 -5.10 0.81
C ASN A 257 25.51 -4.53 -0.60
N THR A 258 26.46 -3.74 -1.12
CA THR A 258 26.46 -3.33 -2.55
C THR A 258 26.75 -4.51 -3.48
N LEU A 259 27.38 -5.57 -2.96
CA LEU A 259 27.58 -6.85 -3.65
C LEU A 259 26.35 -7.79 -3.55
N ALA A 260 25.33 -7.45 -2.76
CA ALA A 260 24.12 -8.26 -2.68
C ALA A 260 23.34 -8.15 -3.99
N ILE A 261 23.17 -9.29 -4.65
CA ILE A 261 22.38 -9.41 -5.88
C ILE A 261 20.91 -9.28 -5.47
N ASP A 262 20.20 -8.29 -6.04
CA ASP A 262 18.75 -8.26 -5.84
C ASP A 262 18.11 -9.36 -6.70
N ASP A 263 17.26 -10.18 -6.09
CA ASP A 263 16.64 -11.32 -6.77
C ASP A 263 15.70 -10.89 -7.90
N VAL A 264 14.93 -9.81 -7.71
CA VAL A 264 13.98 -9.28 -8.68
C VAL A 264 14.02 -7.75 -8.69
N LYS A 265 14.27 -7.16 -9.87
CA LYS A 265 14.23 -5.72 -10.12
C LYS A 265 13.24 -5.36 -11.22
N ILE A 266 12.59 -4.22 -11.05
CA ILE A 266 11.85 -3.53 -12.11
C ILE A 266 12.48 -2.16 -12.28
N GLU A 267 13.04 -1.92 -13.46
CA GLU A 267 13.56 -0.63 -13.88
C GLU A 267 12.50 0.07 -14.72
N LEU A 268 12.16 1.31 -14.36
CA LEU A 268 11.15 2.12 -15.03
C LEU A 268 11.79 3.35 -15.69
N GLY A 269 11.37 3.64 -16.92
CA GLY A 269 11.62 4.93 -17.55
C GLY A 269 10.93 6.07 -16.81
N TYR A 270 11.45 7.29 -16.95
CA TYR A 270 10.98 8.47 -16.20
C TYR A 270 9.46 8.72 -16.35
N GLY A 271 8.91 8.49 -17.54
CA GLY A 271 7.50 8.65 -17.83
C GLY A 271 6.61 7.62 -17.15
N LEU A 272 7.13 6.51 -16.63
CA LEU A 272 6.35 5.46 -15.95
C LEU A 272 6.32 5.61 -14.42
N LEU A 273 7.08 6.55 -13.84
CA LEU A 273 7.07 6.81 -12.40
C LEU A 273 5.67 7.09 -11.80
N PRO A 274 4.70 7.71 -12.52
CA PRO A 274 3.34 7.85 -12.03
C PRO A 274 2.66 6.51 -11.67
N LEU A 275 3.05 5.38 -12.27
CA LEU A 275 2.49 4.06 -11.95
C LEU A 275 2.73 3.62 -10.49
N ILE A 276 3.76 4.18 -9.84
CA ILE A 276 4.09 3.89 -8.44
C ILE A 276 3.18 4.71 -7.49
N ASN A 277 2.86 5.95 -7.88
CA ASN A 277 2.22 6.95 -7.02
C ASN A 277 0.75 7.21 -7.35
N ASP A 278 0.16 6.43 -8.24
CA ASP A 278 -1.22 6.62 -8.70
C ASP A 278 -2.22 6.70 -7.53
N LEU A 279 -2.96 7.80 -7.44
CA LEU A 279 -3.89 8.10 -6.35
C LEU A 279 -5.24 7.40 -6.52
N GLU A 280 -5.53 6.82 -7.69
CA GLU A 280 -6.80 6.15 -8.01
C GLU A 280 -6.87 4.68 -7.56
N GLY A 281 -5.84 4.18 -6.86
CA GLY A 281 -5.83 2.83 -6.27
C GLY A 281 -5.36 1.71 -7.21
N ARG A 282 -4.82 2.04 -8.39
CA ARG A 282 -4.25 1.07 -9.36
C ARG A 282 -2.73 1.03 -9.34
N ARG A 283 -2.11 1.33 -8.20
CA ARG A 283 -0.65 1.40 -8.06
C ARG A 283 0.00 0.07 -8.41
N LEU A 284 1.09 0.13 -9.17
CA LEU A 284 1.93 -1.02 -9.50
C LEU A 284 2.38 -1.77 -8.23
N THR A 285 2.69 -1.04 -7.16
CA THR A 285 3.12 -1.61 -5.87
C THR A 285 2.04 -2.45 -5.19
N ASP A 286 0.77 -2.03 -5.28
CA ASP A 286 -0.35 -2.79 -4.72
C ASP A 286 -0.66 -4.03 -5.56
N GLN A 287 -0.55 -3.93 -6.89
CA GLN A 287 -0.66 -5.08 -7.80
C GLN A 287 0.46 -6.10 -7.56
N ILE A 288 1.71 -5.68 -7.34
CA ILE A 288 2.83 -6.56 -6.97
C ILE A 288 2.56 -7.24 -5.61
N ARG A 289 1.97 -6.53 -4.64
CA ARG A 289 1.60 -7.14 -3.36
C ARG A 289 0.50 -8.19 -3.53
N ALA A 290 -0.48 -7.94 -4.40
CA ALA A 290 -1.50 -8.93 -4.74
C ALA A 290 -0.89 -10.15 -5.46
N LEU A 291 0.00 -9.92 -6.43
CA LEU A 291 0.74 -10.97 -7.14
C LEU A 291 1.50 -11.89 -6.18
N ARG A 292 2.15 -11.33 -5.16
CA ARG A 292 2.82 -12.12 -4.12
C ARG A 292 1.88 -13.13 -3.45
N ARG A 293 0.65 -12.72 -3.14
CA ARG A 293 -0.37 -13.59 -2.54
C ARG A 293 -0.86 -14.63 -3.54
N THR A 294 -1.07 -14.24 -4.79
CA THR A 294 -1.48 -15.14 -5.88
C THR A 294 -0.46 -16.25 -6.07
N LEU A 295 0.83 -15.93 -6.24
CA LEU A 295 1.89 -16.93 -6.40
C LEU A 295 2.02 -17.85 -5.18
N ALA A 296 1.89 -17.31 -3.97
CA ALA A 296 1.88 -18.12 -2.76
C ALA A 296 0.67 -19.08 -2.70
N THR A 297 -0.51 -18.63 -3.14
CA THR A 297 -1.75 -19.42 -3.09
C THR A 297 -1.81 -20.48 -4.19
N GLU A 298 -1.34 -20.14 -5.39
CA GLU A 298 -1.36 -21.02 -6.57
C GLU A 298 -0.22 -22.02 -6.54
N PHE A 299 1.01 -21.56 -6.31
CA PHE A 299 2.21 -22.39 -6.44
C PHE A 299 2.83 -22.79 -5.09
N GLY A 300 2.42 -22.20 -3.96
CA GLY A 300 3.14 -22.37 -2.70
C GLY A 300 4.51 -21.70 -2.69
N PHE A 301 4.76 -20.81 -3.65
CA PHE A 301 6.03 -20.11 -3.82
C PHE A 301 5.95 -18.72 -3.18
N VAL A 302 6.88 -18.45 -2.26
CA VAL A 302 7.00 -17.12 -1.63
C VAL A 302 7.90 -16.25 -2.50
N MET A 303 7.30 -15.29 -3.19
CA MET A 303 8.03 -14.34 -4.03
C MET A 303 8.99 -13.48 -3.18
N PRO A 304 10.27 -13.34 -3.58
CA PRO A 304 11.22 -12.40 -3.00
C PRO A 304 10.72 -10.95 -3.08
N ALA A 305 11.40 -10.05 -2.37
CA ALA A 305 11.11 -8.62 -2.50
C ALA A 305 11.45 -8.13 -3.92
N VAL A 306 10.57 -7.30 -4.48
CA VAL A 306 10.76 -6.69 -5.80
C VAL A 306 11.23 -5.26 -5.61
N ARG A 307 12.43 -4.95 -6.10
CA ARG A 307 13.00 -3.60 -6.04
C ARG A 307 12.58 -2.82 -7.29
N ILE A 308 11.99 -1.64 -7.10
CA ILE A 308 11.60 -0.75 -8.20
C ILE A 308 12.59 0.40 -8.26
N LEU A 309 13.20 0.61 -9.41
CA LEU A 309 14.22 1.63 -9.66
C LEU A 309 13.83 2.47 -10.88
N ASP A 310 14.21 3.74 -10.89
CA ASP A 310 14.19 4.55 -12.10
C ASP A 310 15.48 4.31 -12.92
N ASN A 311 15.34 4.23 -14.23
CA ASN A 311 16.50 4.09 -15.13
C ASN A 311 16.35 5.05 -16.33
N MET A 312 17.14 6.13 -16.31
CA MET A 312 17.14 7.15 -17.36
C MET A 312 17.72 6.67 -18.70
N ARG A 313 18.30 5.46 -18.76
CA ARG A 313 18.76 4.86 -20.03
C ARG A 313 17.62 4.18 -20.79
N LEU A 314 16.50 3.89 -20.12
CA LEU A 314 15.31 3.34 -20.77
C LEU A 314 14.55 4.42 -21.54
N PRO A 315 13.80 4.04 -22.59
CA PRO A 315 12.82 4.93 -23.22
C PRO A 315 11.88 5.53 -22.17
N ASN A 316 11.34 6.73 -22.43
CA ASN A 316 10.50 7.45 -21.45
C ASN A 316 9.31 6.61 -20.95
N GLN A 317 8.74 5.77 -21.82
CA GLN A 317 7.62 4.85 -21.53
C GLN A 317 8.04 3.38 -21.49
N GLY A 318 9.34 3.11 -21.37
CA GLY A 318 9.91 1.76 -21.31
C GLY A 318 10.05 1.27 -19.87
N TYR A 319 9.99 -0.05 -19.70
CA TYR A 319 10.35 -0.76 -18.47
C TYR A 319 11.21 -1.98 -18.78
N SER A 320 12.04 -2.40 -17.82
CA SER A 320 12.84 -3.62 -17.88
C SER A 320 12.70 -4.39 -16.56
N ILE A 321 12.56 -5.71 -16.66
CA ILE A 321 12.43 -6.64 -15.53
C ILE A 321 13.70 -7.47 -15.50
N ARG A 322 14.35 -7.54 -14.34
CA ARG A 322 15.63 -8.22 -14.16
C ARG A 322 15.51 -9.24 -13.04
N ILE A 323 16.03 -10.44 -13.29
CA ILE A 323 16.13 -11.52 -12.32
C ILE A 323 17.61 -11.73 -12.02
N LYS A 324 18.01 -11.60 -10.75
CA LYS A 324 19.42 -11.68 -10.33
C LYS A 324 20.35 -10.78 -11.17
N GLU A 325 19.97 -9.51 -11.33
CA GLU A 325 20.62 -8.50 -12.19
C GLU A 325 20.61 -8.76 -13.72
N MET A 326 20.14 -9.92 -14.18
CA MET A 326 20.07 -10.25 -15.61
C MET A 326 18.74 -9.80 -16.18
N GLU A 327 18.77 -9.10 -17.32
CA GLU A 327 17.55 -8.72 -18.02
C GLU A 327 16.79 -9.98 -18.45
N SER A 328 15.53 -10.08 -18.00
CA SER A 328 14.67 -11.25 -18.23
C SER A 328 13.46 -10.91 -19.10
N GLY A 329 13.14 -9.62 -19.23
CA GLY A 329 12.14 -9.13 -20.17
C GLY A 329 11.95 -7.62 -20.03
N GLY A 330 11.33 -7.00 -21.02
CA GLY A 330 11.07 -5.57 -21.02
C GLY A 330 10.01 -5.22 -22.06
N GLY A 331 9.56 -3.98 -22.05
CA GLY A 331 8.58 -3.50 -23.00
C GLY A 331 8.27 -2.02 -22.81
N GLU A 332 7.29 -1.54 -23.55
CA GLU A 332 6.78 -0.18 -23.41
C GLU A 332 5.29 -0.20 -23.08
N VAL A 333 4.84 0.76 -22.27
CA VAL A 333 3.42 0.95 -21.95
C VAL A 333 3.00 2.40 -22.15
N ARG A 334 1.77 2.62 -22.64
CA ARG A 334 1.24 3.97 -22.91
C ARG A 334 0.42 4.45 -21.72
N LEU A 335 0.93 5.42 -20.97
CA LEU A 335 0.13 6.08 -19.93
C LEU A 335 -1.04 6.86 -20.54
N GLY A 336 -2.21 6.78 -19.90
CA GLY A 336 -3.44 7.41 -20.38
C GLY A 336 -4.17 6.63 -21.48
N SER A 337 -3.68 5.45 -21.84
CA SER A 337 -4.33 4.54 -22.79
C SER A 337 -4.59 3.19 -22.14
N LEU A 338 -5.46 2.39 -22.76
CA LEU A 338 -5.77 1.02 -22.35
C LEU A 338 -5.29 0.04 -23.42
N MET A 339 -4.79 -1.11 -23.01
CA MET A 339 -4.46 -2.19 -23.93
C MET A 339 -5.71 -3.04 -24.16
N ALA A 340 -6.14 -3.16 -25.41
CA ALA A 340 -7.19 -4.07 -25.84
C ALA A 340 -6.57 -5.31 -26.52
N MET A 341 -7.13 -6.47 -26.22
CA MET A 341 -6.74 -7.77 -26.80
C MET A 341 -7.97 -8.57 -27.21
N ASP A 342 -7.88 -9.30 -28.32
CA ASP A 342 -8.90 -10.27 -28.72
C ASP A 342 -8.65 -11.60 -28.01
N PRO A 343 -9.60 -12.12 -27.21
CA PRO A 343 -9.49 -13.45 -26.61
C PRO A 343 -9.26 -14.58 -27.62
N ARG A 344 -9.61 -14.37 -28.89
CA ARG A 344 -9.40 -15.33 -30.00
C ARG A 344 -8.02 -15.23 -30.64
N GLY A 345 -7.16 -14.31 -30.18
CA GLY A 345 -5.82 -14.07 -30.72
C GLY A 345 -5.80 -13.29 -32.04
N GLY A 346 -6.93 -12.71 -32.44
CA GLY A 346 -7.05 -11.83 -33.60
C GLY A 346 -6.47 -10.43 -33.36
N GLN A 347 -6.34 -9.65 -34.43
CA GLN A 347 -6.00 -8.23 -34.32
C GLN A 347 -7.22 -7.43 -33.89
N VAL A 348 -7.03 -6.48 -32.97
CA VAL A 348 -8.10 -5.58 -32.52
C VAL A 348 -8.47 -4.58 -33.61
N GLU A 349 -9.75 -4.49 -33.94
CA GLU A 349 -10.31 -3.61 -34.99
C GLU A 349 -10.83 -2.28 -34.42
N LEU A 350 -10.01 -1.61 -33.60
CA LEU A 350 -10.28 -0.30 -33.03
C LEU A 350 -9.13 0.67 -33.37
N PRO A 351 -9.40 1.99 -33.48
CA PRO A 351 -8.34 2.96 -33.73
C PRO A 351 -7.37 3.00 -32.55
N GLY A 352 -6.07 2.85 -32.84
CA GLY A 352 -5.05 2.78 -31.81
C GLY A 352 -3.67 2.36 -32.36
N GLU A 353 -2.70 2.26 -31.46
CA GLU A 353 -1.35 1.79 -31.79
C GLU A 353 -1.30 0.26 -31.67
N HIS A 354 -1.13 -0.43 -32.80
CA HIS A 354 -0.99 -1.89 -32.82
C HIS A 354 0.38 -2.31 -32.28
N MET A 355 0.38 -3.33 -31.42
CA MET A 355 1.60 -3.91 -30.87
C MET A 355 1.44 -5.40 -30.58
N LYS A 356 2.49 -6.02 -30.04
CA LYS A 356 2.41 -7.34 -29.41
C LYS A 356 2.51 -7.19 -27.92
N GLU A 357 1.56 -7.77 -27.21
CA GLU A 357 1.55 -7.82 -25.76
C GLU A 357 2.80 -8.58 -25.24
N PRO A 358 3.40 -8.15 -24.11
CA PRO A 358 4.74 -8.61 -23.72
C PRO A 358 4.82 -9.98 -23.03
N ALA A 359 3.75 -10.52 -22.43
CA ALA A 359 3.79 -11.77 -21.67
C ALA A 359 3.59 -13.04 -22.52
N PHE A 360 2.74 -12.99 -23.55
CA PHE A 360 2.30 -14.10 -24.39
C PHE A 360 2.61 -13.86 -25.88
N GLY A 361 2.94 -12.62 -26.27
CA GLY A 361 3.23 -12.24 -27.65
C GLY A 361 1.99 -12.09 -28.53
N LEU A 362 0.81 -11.93 -27.93
CA LEU A 362 -0.47 -11.83 -28.64
C LEU A 362 -0.63 -10.46 -29.32
N PRO A 363 -1.32 -10.38 -30.47
CA PRO A 363 -1.68 -9.10 -31.06
C PRO A 363 -2.54 -8.27 -30.10
N ALA A 364 -2.13 -7.03 -29.86
CA ALA A 364 -2.81 -6.09 -28.97
C ALA A 364 -2.87 -4.70 -29.61
N THR A 365 -3.69 -3.81 -29.06
CA THR A 365 -3.77 -2.42 -29.52
C THR A 365 -3.97 -1.47 -28.34
N TRP A 366 -3.16 -0.41 -28.26
CA TRP A 366 -3.40 0.68 -27.33
C TRP A 366 -4.51 1.56 -27.86
N ILE A 367 -5.60 1.64 -27.11
CA ILE A 367 -6.78 2.44 -27.41
C ILE A 367 -6.92 3.58 -26.39
N ASP A 368 -7.56 4.66 -26.81
CA ASP A 368 -7.93 5.75 -25.90
C ASP A 368 -8.96 5.27 -24.86
N GLU A 369 -8.94 5.86 -23.66
CA GLU A 369 -9.88 5.54 -22.57
C GLU A 369 -11.34 5.70 -23.00
N SER A 370 -11.64 6.64 -23.90
CA SER A 370 -12.98 6.86 -24.46
C SER A 370 -13.55 5.67 -25.24
N LEU A 371 -12.70 4.76 -25.73
CA LEU A 371 -13.10 3.58 -26.50
C LEU A 371 -13.35 2.36 -25.61
N ARG A 372 -13.23 2.48 -24.28
CA ARG A 372 -13.43 1.37 -23.34
C ARG A 372 -14.78 0.68 -23.52
N GLU A 373 -15.87 1.45 -23.62
CA GLU A 373 -17.21 0.88 -23.73
C GLU A 373 -17.40 0.11 -25.05
N GLU A 374 -16.91 0.66 -26.16
CA GLU A 374 -16.96 0.01 -27.47
C GLU A 374 -16.11 -1.26 -27.51
N ALA A 375 -14.89 -1.22 -26.96
CA ALA A 375 -14.02 -2.39 -26.85
C ALA A 375 -14.67 -3.49 -26.00
N THR A 376 -15.31 -3.13 -24.89
CA THR A 376 -16.04 -4.07 -24.03
C THR A 376 -17.23 -4.68 -24.79
N PHE A 377 -17.99 -3.86 -25.52
CA PHE A 377 -19.14 -4.31 -26.32
C PHE A 377 -18.74 -5.30 -27.42
N ARG A 378 -17.57 -5.10 -28.05
CA ARG A 378 -16.99 -6.03 -29.05
C ARG A 378 -16.38 -7.29 -28.43
N GLY A 379 -16.35 -7.41 -27.10
CA GLY A 379 -15.83 -8.58 -26.39
C GLY A 379 -14.30 -8.61 -26.26
N TYR A 380 -13.62 -7.48 -26.42
CA TYR A 380 -12.18 -7.39 -26.19
C TYR A 380 -11.85 -7.34 -24.69
N THR A 381 -10.74 -7.97 -24.32
CA THR A 381 -10.17 -7.87 -22.97
C THR A 381 -9.40 -6.55 -22.87
N ILE A 382 -9.72 -5.75 -21.85
CA ILE A 382 -9.15 -4.42 -21.66
C ILE A 382 -8.31 -4.40 -20.39
N VAL A 383 -7.09 -3.88 -20.49
CA VAL A 383 -6.09 -3.91 -19.41
C VAL A 383 -5.38 -2.55 -19.34
N ASP A 384 -5.17 -2.05 -18.12
CA ASP A 384 -4.43 -0.80 -17.89
C ASP A 384 -2.90 -1.02 -17.89
N PRO A 385 -2.09 0.03 -18.07
CA PRO A 385 -0.63 -0.08 -18.12
C PRO A 385 0.02 -0.78 -16.92
N ALA A 386 -0.47 -0.55 -15.69
CA ALA A 386 0.10 -1.19 -14.50
C ALA A 386 -0.16 -2.71 -14.49
N THR A 387 -1.34 -3.13 -14.95
CA THR A 387 -1.66 -4.56 -15.09
C THR A 387 -0.88 -5.21 -16.22
N VAL A 388 -0.60 -4.52 -17.33
CA VAL A 388 0.29 -5.04 -18.39
C VAL A 388 1.69 -5.37 -17.82
N VAL A 389 2.29 -4.44 -17.05
CA VAL A 389 3.59 -4.67 -16.40
C VAL A 389 3.51 -5.82 -15.39
N THR A 390 2.44 -5.87 -14.59
CA THR A 390 2.26 -6.92 -13.56
C THR A 390 2.04 -8.30 -14.18
N THR A 391 1.28 -8.41 -15.27
CA THR A 391 1.09 -9.67 -15.98
C THR A 391 2.39 -10.16 -16.62
N HIS A 392 3.18 -9.26 -17.21
CA HIS A 392 4.49 -9.62 -17.74
C HIS A 392 5.45 -10.08 -16.64
N LEU A 393 5.49 -9.37 -15.50
CA LEU A 393 6.24 -9.79 -14.32
C LEU A 393 5.80 -11.17 -13.84
N THR A 394 4.50 -11.46 -13.86
CA THR A 394 3.95 -12.74 -13.42
C THR A 394 4.49 -13.90 -14.25
N GLU A 395 4.50 -13.79 -15.59
CA GLU A 395 5.03 -14.86 -16.44
C GLU A 395 6.55 -14.99 -16.34
N ILE A 396 7.30 -13.88 -16.26
CA ILE A 396 8.75 -13.93 -16.01
C ILE A 396 9.05 -14.62 -14.68
N LEU A 397 8.31 -14.30 -13.62
CA LEU A 397 8.48 -14.95 -12.33
C LEU A 397 8.16 -16.44 -12.40
N LYS A 398 7.08 -16.83 -13.08
CA LYS A 398 6.71 -18.25 -13.27
C LYS A 398 7.82 -19.04 -13.96
N ASP A 399 8.44 -18.47 -14.98
CA ASP A 399 9.55 -19.11 -15.71
C ASP A 399 10.83 -19.21 -14.87
N ASN A 400 11.01 -18.32 -13.90
CA ASN A 400 12.22 -18.24 -13.06
C ASN A 400 12.00 -18.70 -11.60
N MET A 401 10.84 -19.27 -11.25
CA MET A 401 10.52 -19.68 -9.87
C MET A 401 11.55 -20.66 -9.29
N ALA A 402 12.02 -21.60 -10.10
CA ALA A 402 13.02 -22.58 -9.69
C ALA A 402 14.34 -21.90 -9.29
N ASP A 403 14.75 -20.85 -9.99
CA ASP A 403 16.01 -20.15 -9.73
C ASP A 403 15.87 -19.17 -8.56
N LEU A 404 14.68 -18.61 -8.36
CA LEU A 404 14.35 -17.74 -7.23
C LEU A 404 14.11 -18.50 -5.92
N LEU A 405 13.82 -19.81 -5.99
CA LEU A 405 13.70 -20.65 -4.79
C LEU A 405 15.09 -20.96 -4.20
N SER A 406 15.58 -20.03 -3.39
CA SER A 406 16.87 -20.14 -2.70
C SER A 406 16.82 -21.12 -1.53
N TYR A 407 18.00 -21.50 -1.03
CA TYR A 407 18.12 -22.36 0.14
C TYR A 407 17.45 -21.73 1.38
N SER A 408 17.58 -20.41 1.56
CA SER A 408 16.96 -19.70 2.68
C SER A 408 15.43 -19.71 2.61
N GLU A 409 14.85 -19.61 1.42
CA GLU A 409 13.40 -19.70 1.26
C GLU A 409 12.88 -21.10 1.56
N VAL A 410 13.58 -22.16 1.13
CA VAL A 410 13.21 -23.53 1.49
C VAL A 410 13.29 -23.75 3.01
N GLN A 411 14.33 -23.24 3.68
CA GLN A 411 14.43 -23.33 5.14
C GLN A 411 13.27 -22.62 5.85
N LYS A 412 12.85 -21.45 5.36
CA LYS A 412 11.66 -20.74 5.90
C LYS A 412 10.40 -21.58 5.71
N LEU A 413 10.17 -22.12 4.49
CA LEU A 413 9.02 -22.98 4.20
C LEU A 413 8.94 -24.19 5.14
N LEU A 414 10.08 -24.86 5.38
CA LEU A 414 10.15 -26.01 6.29
C LEU A 414 9.90 -25.60 7.75
N LYS A 415 10.42 -24.44 8.18
CA LYS A 415 10.25 -23.92 9.54
C LYS A 415 8.83 -23.43 9.83
N ASP A 416 8.11 -22.96 8.82
CA ASP A 416 6.76 -22.39 8.98
C ASP A 416 5.66 -23.46 8.95
N LEU A 417 6.01 -24.74 8.76
CA LEU A 417 5.07 -25.85 8.84
C LEU A 417 4.40 -25.97 10.23
N PRO A 418 3.14 -26.48 10.30
CA PRO A 418 2.48 -26.73 11.57
C PRO A 418 3.12 -27.89 12.35
N GLY A 419 2.72 -28.06 13.63
CA GLY A 419 3.43 -28.90 14.60
C GLY A 419 3.70 -30.35 14.17
N GLU A 420 2.69 -31.10 13.72
CA GLU A 420 2.88 -32.49 13.30
C GLU A 420 3.78 -32.61 12.05
N GLN A 421 3.66 -31.67 11.12
CA GLN A 421 4.49 -31.63 9.91
C GLN A 421 5.94 -31.21 10.20
N LYS A 422 6.18 -30.43 11.26
CA LYS A 422 7.54 -30.14 11.74
C LYS A 422 8.27 -31.39 12.19
N LYS A 423 7.58 -32.28 12.90
CA LYS A 423 8.17 -33.57 13.31
C LYS A 423 8.55 -34.43 12.11
N LEU A 424 7.73 -34.45 11.05
CA LEU A 424 8.09 -35.09 9.78
C LEU A 424 9.38 -34.52 9.19
N VAL A 425 9.59 -33.20 9.23
CA VAL A 425 10.83 -32.58 8.76
C VAL A 425 12.03 -33.00 9.61
N GLU A 426 11.89 -33.04 10.94
CA GLU A 426 12.95 -33.46 11.86
C GLU A 426 13.35 -34.94 11.66
N ASP A 427 12.37 -35.81 11.40
CA ASP A 427 12.61 -37.24 11.12
C ASP A 427 13.22 -37.45 9.71
N LEU A 428 12.90 -36.57 8.75
CA LEU A 428 13.36 -36.68 7.37
C LEU A 428 14.74 -36.03 7.14
N VAL A 429 15.02 -34.89 7.77
CA VAL A 429 16.21 -34.06 7.54
C VAL A 429 17.07 -33.99 8.80
N PRO A 430 18.36 -34.38 8.77
CA PRO A 430 19.13 -34.90 7.63
C PRO A 430 19.10 -36.43 7.49
N ALA A 431 18.30 -37.14 8.29
CA ALA A 431 18.41 -38.59 8.48
C ALA A 431 18.13 -39.41 7.21
N VAL A 432 17.18 -38.99 6.38
CA VAL A 432 16.80 -39.66 5.12
C VAL A 432 17.28 -38.86 3.92
N VAL A 433 17.09 -37.53 3.93
CA VAL A 433 17.53 -36.63 2.86
C VAL A 433 18.07 -35.31 3.42
N SER A 434 18.92 -34.65 2.62
CA SER A 434 19.38 -33.29 2.95
C SER A 434 18.33 -32.23 2.58
N ALA A 435 18.39 -31.07 3.25
CA ALA A 435 17.58 -29.91 2.86
C ALA A 435 17.87 -29.46 1.41
N THR A 436 19.10 -29.65 0.93
CA THR A 436 19.48 -29.40 -0.47
C THR A 436 18.75 -30.33 -1.42
N THR A 437 18.59 -31.61 -1.06
CA THR A 437 17.81 -32.58 -1.86
C THR A 437 16.35 -32.13 -1.98
N ILE A 438 15.75 -31.71 -0.87
CA ILE A 438 14.38 -31.16 -0.88
C ILE A 438 14.31 -29.92 -1.78
N GLN A 439 15.25 -28.99 -1.66
CA GLN A 439 15.33 -27.82 -2.54
C GLN A 439 15.36 -28.23 -4.02
N ARG A 440 16.19 -29.21 -4.41
CA ARG A 440 16.29 -29.65 -5.80
C ARG A 440 15.00 -30.28 -6.32
N VAL A 441 14.29 -31.04 -5.47
CA VAL A 441 12.98 -31.61 -5.82
C VAL A 441 11.95 -30.49 -6.01
N LEU A 442 11.85 -29.54 -5.07
CA LEU A 442 10.94 -28.40 -5.18
C LEU A 442 11.25 -27.52 -6.41
N GLN A 443 12.52 -27.26 -6.70
CA GLN A 443 12.94 -26.53 -7.89
C GLN A 443 12.54 -27.24 -9.19
N ALA A 444 12.68 -28.57 -9.26
CA ALA A 444 12.27 -29.34 -10.42
C ALA A 444 10.75 -29.32 -10.63
N LEU A 445 9.97 -29.39 -9.54
CA LEU A 445 8.50 -29.24 -9.59
C LEU A 445 8.10 -27.85 -10.10
N LEU A 446 8.69 -26.78 -9.54
CA LEU A 446 8.39 -25.40 -9.95
C LEU A 446 8.81 -25.09 -11.39
N ARG A 447 9.91 -25.68 -11.88
CA ARG A 447 10.34 -25.56 -13.29
C ARG A 447 9.29 -26.12 -14.27
N GLU A 448 8.50 -27.09 -13.83
CA GLU A 448 7.37 -27.63 -14.58
C GLU A 448 6.04 -26.98 -14.21
N ARG A 449 6.08 -25.82 -13.51
CA ARG A 449 4.90 -25.09 -13.01
C ARG A 449 4.00 -25.96 -12.13
N VAL A 450 4.56 -26.93 -11.40
CA VAL A 450 3.83 -27.74 -10.42
C VAL A 450 3.82 -27.03 -9.08
N SER A 451 2.64 -26.83 -8.51
CA SER A 451 2.47 -26.23 -7.18
C SER A 451 3.13 -27.09 -6.09
N ILE A 452 3.91 -26.42 -5.24
CA ILE A 452 4.55 -26.99 -4.05
C ILE A 452 3.79 -26.69 -2.76
N ARG A 453 2.54 -26.23 -2.87
CA ARG A 453 1.71 -25.83 -1.73
C ARG A 453 1.40 -26.99 -0.79
N ASP A 454 1.16 -28.19 -1.34
CA ASP A 454 1.00 -29.42 -0.56
C ASP A 454 2.37 -29.99 -0.16
N LEU A 455 3.13 -29.16 0.57
CA LEU A 455 4.45 -29.51 1.06
C LEU A 455 4.46 -30.77 1.93
N PRO A 456 3.47 -31.04 2.80
CA PRO A 456 3.41 -32.29 3.56
C PRO A 456 3.36 -33.53 2.66
N ALA A 457 2.49 -33.56 1.63
CA ALA A 457 2.42 -34.68 0.70
C ALA A 457 3.73 -34.87 -0.08
N ILE A 458 4.41 -33.77 -0.43
CA ILE A 458 5.73 -33.79 -1.06
C ILE A 458 6.77 -34.43 -0.14
N LEU A 459 6.84 -34.01 1.13
CA LEU A 459 7.80 -34.53 2.10
C LEU A 459 7.57 -36.02 2.40
N GLU A 460 6.31 -36.45 2.54
CA GLU A 460 5.97 -37.86 2.69
C GLU A 460 6.43 -38.70 1.49
N ALA A 461 6.16 -38.23 0.27
CA ALA A 461 6.57 -38.94 -0.94
C ALA A 461 8.09 -39.02 -1.07
N ILE A 462 8.82 -37.97 -0.67
CA ILE A 462 10.29 -38.01 -0.60
C ILE A 462 10.75 -39.03 0.45
N GLY A 463 10.15 -39.03 1.65
CA GLY A 463 10.50 -39.97 2.71
C GLY A 463 10.24 -41.43 2.37
N GLU A 464 9.20 -41.71 1.57
CA GLU A 464 8.88 -43.05 1.07
C GLU A 464 9.84 -43.50 -0.05
N ALA A 465 10.19 -42.61 -0.98
CA ALA A 465 10.99 -42.96 -2.16
C ALA A 465 12.52 -42.93 -1.91
N ALA A 466 13.01 -41.99 -1.10
CA ALA A 466 14.44 -41.75 -0.91
C ALA A 466 15.24 -42.94 -0.37
N PRO A 467 14.72 -43.77 0.57
CA PRO A 467 15.45 -44.97 1.04
C PRO A 467 15.73 -45.99 -0.06
N HIS A 468 14.93 -46.00 -1.13
CA HIS A 468 15.05 -46.93 -2.25
C HIS A 468 15.81 -46.33 -3.44
N ASN A 469 15.77 -45.00 -3.60
CA ASN A 469 16.37 -44.32 -4.73
C ASN A 469 16.73 -42.86 -4.40
N ALA A 470 18.03 -42.55 -4.41
CA ALA A 470 18.52 -41.20 -4.09
C ALA A 470 18.54 -40.25 -5.30
N SER A 471 18.22 -40.72 -6.51
CA SER A 471 18.23 -39.87 -7.71
C SER A 471 17.13 -38.82 -7.64
N ILE A 472 17.50 -37.55 -7.81
CA ILE A 472 16.55 -36.41 -7.80
C ILE A 472 15.46 -36.60 -8.84
N LEU A 473 15.80 -37.06 -10.05
CA LEU A 473 14.83 -37.31 -11.11
C LEU A 473 13.76 -38.32 -10.65
N ASN A 474 14.17 -39.44 -10.07
CA ASN A 474 13.24 -40.46 -9.59
C ASN A 474 12.39 -39.97 -8.41
N LEU A 475 12.98 -39.19 -7.49
CA LEU A 475 12.25 -38.54 -6.41
C LEU A 475 11.18 -37.58 -6.94
N VAL A 476 11.50 -36.78 -7.95
CA VAL A 476 10.55 -35.87 -8.60
C VAL A 476 9.39 -36.65 -9.22
N GLU A 477 9.66 -37.72 -9.96
CA GLU A 477 8.60 -38.54 -10.57
C GLU A 477 7.72 -39.23 -9.51
N ALA A 478 8.29 -39.72 -8.41
CA ALA A 478 7.54 -40.29 -7.30
C ALA A 478 6.62 -39.25 -6.64
N VAL A 479 7.14 -38.05 -6.38
CA VAL A 479 6.38 -36.93 -5.82
C VAL A 479 5.27 -36.49 -6.78
N ARG A 480 5.54 -36.39 -8.08
CA ARG A 480 4.51 -36.05 -9.08
C ARG A 480 3.38 -37.09 -9.11
N GLY A 481 3.73 -38.37 -8.99
CA GLY A 481 2.74 -39.45 -8.83
C GLY A 481 1.86 -39.26 -7.59
N ARG A 482 2.44 -38.90 -6.43
CA ARG A 482 1.69 -38.56 -5.21
C ARG A 482 0.74 -37.37 -5.43
N LEU A 483 1.17 -36.40 -6.23
CA LEU A 483 0.42 -35.19 -6.58
C LEU A 483 -0.55 -35.36 -7.77
N ALA A 484 -0.80 -36.59 -8.25
CA ALA A 484 -1.67 -36.87 -9.40
C ALA A 484 -3.02 -36.14 -9.36
N ARG A 485 -3.67 -36.10 -8.20
CA ARG A 485 -4.95 -35.40 -8.00
C ARG A 485 -4.82 -33.89 -8.23
N GLN A 486 -3.75 -33.29 -7.73
CA GLN A 486 -3.46 -31.87 -7.90
C GLN A 486 -3.16 -31.54 -9.36
N LEU A 487 -2.31 -32.34 -10.02
CA LEU A 487 -1.95 -32.15 -11.43
C LEU A 487 -3.17 -32.23 -12.35
N CYS A 488 -4.03 -33.23 -12.15
CA CYS A 488 -5.29 -33.34 -12.90
C CYS A 488 -6.23 -32.16 -12.65
N TRP A 489 -6.29 -31.64 -11.42
CA TRP A 489 -7.14 -30.49 -11.09
C TRP A 489 -6.66 -29.20 -11.73
N GLN A 490 -5.35 -28.98 -11.78
CA GLN A 490 -4.72 -27.78 -12.35
C GLN A 490 -4.89 -27.68 -13.87
N ASN A 491 -5.01 -28.82 -14.55
CA ASN A 491 -5.00 -28.90 -16.02
C ASN A 491 -6.37 -29.26 -16.64
N ARG A 492 -7.45 -29.25 -15.87
CA ARG A 492 -8.80 -29.53 -16.39
C ARG A 492 -9.42 -28.27 -17.00
N ASN A 493 -10.27 -28.48 -18.01
CA ASN A 493 -11.12 -27.43 -18.57
C ASN A 493 -12.29 -27.07 -17.62
N GLU A 494 -13.05 -26.04 -17.98
CA GLU A 494 -14.25 -25.60 -17.26
C GLU A 494 -15.30 -26.72 -17.09
N ASP A 495 -15.43 -27.60 -18.08
CA ASP A 495 -16.30 -28.80 -18.03
C ASP A 495 -15.82 -29.88 -17.05
N GLY A 496 -14.64 -29.68 -16.44
CA GLY A 496 -14.02 -30.59 -15.49
C GLY A 496 -13.33 -31.81 -16.10
N ALA A 497 -13.25 -31.91 -17.43
CA ALA A 497 -12.46 -32.91 -18.14
C ALA A 497 -11.01 -32.45 -18.32
N LEU A 498 -10.06 -33.39 -18.29
CA LEU A 498 -8.65 -33.19 -18.59
C LEU A 498 -8.41 -33.46 -20.08
N PRO A 499 -8.25 -32.41 -20.92
CA PRO A 499 -7.89 -32.58 -22.31
C PRO A 499 -6.47 -33.14 -22.44
N ILE A 500 -6.32 -34.24 -23.17
CA ILE A 500 -5.03 -34.90 -23.38
C ILE A 500 -4.70 -35.05 -24.86
N ILE A 501 -3.44 -34.82 -25.17
CA ILE A 501 -2.81 -35.28 -26.41
C ILE A 501 -1.92 -36.46 -26.03
N THR A 502 -2.11 -37.60 -26.69
CA THR A 502 -1.35 -38.81 -26.38
C THR A 502 -0.10 -38.91 -27.25
N LEU A 503 0.98 -39.46 -26.71
CA LEU A 503 2.14 -39.83 -27.52
C LEU A 503 1.82 -41.13 -28.27
N SER A 504 2.06 -41.17 -29.59
CA SER A 504 1.87 -42.41 -30.36
C SER A 504 2.87 -43.50 -29.94
N HIS A 505 2.49 -44.75 -30.21
CA HIS A 505 3.31 -45.91 -29.90
C HIS A 505 4.71 -45.83 -30.54
N ASP A 506 4.80 -45.36 -31.78
CA ASP A 506 6.07 -45.20 -32.50
C ASP A 506 7.01 -44.22 -31.79
N TRP A 507 6.47 -43.11 -31.26
CA TRP A 507 7.27 -42.18 -30.48
C TRP A 507 7.61 -42.73 -29.09
N GLU A 508 6.69 -43.42 -28.42
CA GLU A 508 7.00 -44.07 -27.14
C GLU A 508 8.17 -45.05 -27.28
N GLN A 509 8.14 -45.89 -28.32
CA GLN A 509 9.22 -46.83 -28.61
C GLN A 509 10.52 -46.10 -28.99
N ALA A 510 10.46 -45.10 -29.88
CA ALA A 510 11.64 -44.33 -30.29
C ALA A 510 12.32 -43.63 -29.11
N PHE A 511 11.55 -43.10 -28.16
CA PHE A 511 12.09 -42.54 -26.93
C PHE A 511 12.69 -43.62 -26.03
N ALA A 512 11.98 -44.74 -25.83
CA ALA A 512 12.45 -45.83 -24.97
C ALA A 512 13.78 -46.43 -25.47
N GLU A 513 13.92 -46.64 -26.78
CA GLU A 513 15.14 -47.16 -27.40
C GLU A 513 16.30 -46.15 -27.39
N ALA A 514 15.99 -44.86 -27.44
CA ALA A 514 16.98 -43.79 -27.40
C ALA A 514 17.50 -43.49 -25.99
N LEU A 515 16.96 -44.10 -24.94
CA LEU A 515 17.46 -43.95 -23.59
C LEU A 515 18.67 -44.87 -23.34
N ILE A 516 19.84 -44.26 -23.18
CA ILE A 516 21.11 -44.94 -22.93
C ILE A 516 21.50 -44.74 -21.47
N GLY A 517 21.87 -45.81 -20.76
CA GLY A 517 22.38 -45.78 -19.40
C GLY A 517 22.15 -47.11 -18.67
N ALA A 518 23.10 -47.53 -17.83
CA ALA A 518 22.96 -48.75 -17.05
C ALA A 518 21.87 -48.60 -15.96
N PRO A 519 21.26 -49.71 -15.49
CA PRO A 519 20.34 -49.66 -14.35
C PRO A 519 21.01 -49.01 -13.13
N GLY A 520 20.43 -47.91 -12.63
CA GLY A 520 20.98 -47.14 -11.50
C GLY A 520 21.81 -45.91 -11.88
N GLU A 521 22.15 -45.74 -13.16
CA GLU A 521 22.79 -44.52 -13.67
C GLU A 521 21.76 -43.54 -14.24
N GLU A 522 22.14 -42.26 -14.35
CA GLU A 522 21.34 -41.27 -15.06
C GLU A 522 21.26 -41.63 -16.55
N LYS A 523 20.06 -41.99 -17.02
CA LYS A 523 19.88 -42.25 -18.46
C LYS A 523 19.95 -40.94 -19.23
N GLN A 524 20.55 -41.00 -20.41
CA GLN A 524 20.64 -39.90 -21.35
C GLN A 524 19.82 -40.21 -22.59
N LEU A 525 19.17 -39.18 -23.13
CA LEU A 525 18.42 -39.30 -24.38
C LEU A 525 19.33 -39.07 -25.58
N ALA A 526 19.51 -40.12 -26.40
CA ALA A 526 20.33 -40.12 -27.60
C ALA A 526 19.46 -40.27 -28.86
N LEU A 527 18.67 -39.24 -29.17
CA LEU A 527 17.81 -39.23 -30.36
C LEU A 527 18.54 -38.58 -31.55
N ALA A 528 18.40 -39.15 -32.75
CA ALA A 528 18.94 -38.54 -33.96
C ALA A 528 18.29 -37.16 -34.22
N PRO A 529 19.05 -36.13 -34.67
CA PRO A 529 18.52 -34.78 -34.89
C PRO A 529 17.31 -34.71 -35.84
N SER A 530 17.28 -35.55 -36.87
CA SER A 530 16.15 -35.64 -37.81
C SER A 530 14.86 -36.13 -37.15
N LYS A 531 14.95 -37.14 -36.27
CA LYS A 531 13.82 -37.63 -35.47
C LYS A 531 13.36 -36.55 -34.47
N LEU A 532 14.30 -35.83 -33.85
CA LEU A 532 13.95 -34.74 -32.95
C LEU A 532 13.16 -33.63 -33.66
N GLN A 533 13.59 -33.22 -34.86
CA GLN A 533 12.86 -32.23 -35.65
C GLN A 533 11.48 -32.71 -36.10
N ALA A 534 11.35 -33.99 -36.47
CA ALA A 534 10.06 -34.59 -36.80
C ALA A 534 9.12 -34.60 -35.58
N PHE A 535 9.62 -34.95 -34.39
CA PHE A 535 8.86 -34.91 -33.14
C PHE A 535 8.37 -33.49 -32.82
N ILE A 536 9.27 -32.49 -32.87
CA ILE A 536 8.91 -31.09 -32.59
C ILE A 536 7.79 -30.61 -33.52
N ARG A 537 7.86 -30.98 -34.82
CA ARG A 537 6.83 -30.64 -35.80
C ARG A 537 5.48 -31.28 -35.46
N SER A 538 5.43 -32.58 -35.20
CA SER A 538 4.19 -33.29 -34.84
C SER A 538 3.56 -32.74 -33.56
N VAL A 539 4.40 -32.44 -32.56
CA VAL A 539 3.96 -31.80 -31.31
C VAL A 539 3.35 -30.43 -31.59
N ARG A 540 4.00 -29.59 -32.41
CA ARG A 540 3.46 -28.26 -32.77
C ARG A 540 2.08 -28.36 -33.41
N GLU A 541 1.98 -29.11 -34.51
CA GLU A 541 0.75 -29.30 -35.29
C GLU A 541 -0.41 -29.87 -34.45
N SER A 542 -0.13 -30.82 -33.55
CA SER A 542 -1.17 -31.46 -32.74
C SER A 542 -1.77 -30.52 -31.69
N PHE A 543 -0.94 -29.69 -31.06
CA PHE A 543 -1.41 -28.70 -30.09
C PHE A 543 -2.01 -27.46 -30.75
N GLU A 544 -1.53 -27.03 -31.92
CA GLU A 544 -2.18 -25.97 -32.70
C GLU A 544 -3.61 -26.37 -33.06
N ARG A 545 -3.82 -27.63 -33.51
CA ARG A 545 -5.15 -28.18 -33.74
C ARG A 545 -6.02 -28.21 -32.48
N ALA A 546 -5.46 -28.61 -31.33
CA ALA A 546 -6.19 -28.59 -30.06
C ALA A 546 -6.57 -27.16 -29.63
N ALA A 547 -5.65 -26.20 -29.78
CA ALA A 547 -5.88 -24.79 -29.46
C ALA A 547 -6.96 -24.17 -30.36
N MET A 548 -7.01 -24.53 -31.66
CA MET A 548 -8.10 -24.12 -32.56
C MET A 548 -9.47 -24.67 -32.12
N GLY A 549 -9.49 -25.80 -31.42
CA GLY A 549 -10.69 -26.35 -30.79
C GLY A 549 -11.04 -25.74 -29.43
N GLY A 550 -10.24 -24.79 -28.93
CA GLY A 550 -10.39 -24.16 -27.63
C GLY A 550 -9.90 -25.01 -26.44
N ASP A 551 -9.18 -26.11 -26.69
CA ASP A 551 -8.69 -27.00 -25.65
C ASP A 551 -7.22 -26.67 -25.27
N VAL A 552 -6.95 -26.45 -23.99
CA VAL A 552 -5.59 -26.33 -23.44
C VAL A 552 -5.14 -27.72 -22.95
N ALA A 553 -4.62 -28.53 -23.88
CA ALA A 553 -4.29 -29.92 -23.61
C ALA A 553 -2.95 -30.12 -22.88
N VAL A 554 -2.82 -31.24 -22.16
CA VAL A 554 -1.53 -31.75 -21.67
C VAL A 554 -1.00 -32.85 -22.59
N LEU A 555 0.32 -32.98 -22.72
CA LEU A 555 0.91 -34.14 -23.40
C LEU A 555 1.00 -35.31 -22.41
N LEU A 556 0.36 -36.43 -22.73
CA LEU A 556 0.39 -37.65 -21.94
C LEU A 556 1.40 -38.65 -22.53
N THR A 557 2.34 -39.12 -21.71
CA THR A 557 3.38 -40.09 -22.10
C THR A 557 3.48 -41.24 -21.09
N SER A 558 4.18 -42.32 -21.46
CA SER A 558 4.57 -43.34 -20.48
C SER A 558 5.54 -42.79 -19.39
N PRO A 559 5.55 -43.37 -18.18
CA PRO A 559 6.31 -42.84 -17.04
C PRO A 559 7.82 -42.77 -17.26
N LEU A 560 8.39 -43.77 -17.94
CA LEU A 560 9.84 -43.89 -18.11
C LEU A 560 10.45 -42.80 -18.99
N ILE A 561 9.67 -42.26 -19.95
CA ILE A 561 10.16 -41.30 -20.94
C ILE A 561 9.73 -39.86 -20.63
N ARG A 562 8.76 -39.65 -19.72
CA ARG A 562 8.18 -38.34 -19.40
C ARG A 562 9.21 -37.23 -19.11
N PRO A 563 10.21 -37.40 -18.22
CA PRO A 563 11.18 -36.33 -17.94
C PRO A 563 12.01 -35.96 -19.17
N TYR A 564 12.31 -36.93 -20.03
CA TYR A 564 13.08 -36.73 -21.26
C TYR A 564 12.25 -36.02 -22.33
N VAL A 565 10.98 -36.41 -22.49
CA VAL A 565 10.03 -35.71 -23.37
C VAL A 565 9.84 -34.27 -22.90
N ARG A 566 9.68 -34.03 -21.59
CA ARG A 566 9.59 -32.69 -21.01
C ARG A 566 10.84 -31.85 -21.31
N SER A 567 12.04 -32.42 -21.17
CA SER A 567 13.31 -31.70 -21.42
C SER A 567 13.46 -31.19 -22.86
N ILE A 568 12.78 -31.82 -23.83
CA ILE A 568 12.71 -31.36 -25.22
C ILE A 568 11.63 -30.28 -25.38
N ILE A 569 10.45 -30.53 -24.84
CA ILE A 569 9.28 -29.64 -24.99
C ILE A 569 9.55 -28.28 -24.36
N GLU A 570 10.22 -28.25 -23.21
CA GLU A 570 10.56 -27.02 -22.50
C GLU A 570 11.33 -26.01 -23.38
N ARG A 571 12.13 -26.49 -24.34
CA ARG A 571 12.97 -25.63 -25.20
C ARG A 571 12.20 -24.83 -26.24
N PHE A 572 10.99 -25.26 -26.60
CA PHE A 572 10.20 -24.61 -27.67
C PHE A 572 8.75 -24.34 -27.30
N ARG A 573 8.23 -24.99 -26.25
CA ARG A 573 6.94 -24.70 -25.61
C ARG A 573 7.05 -24.89 -24.10
N GLY A 574 7.78 -23.99 -23.44
CA GLY A 574 8.01 -23.99 -21.99
C GLY A 574 6.74 -24.17 -21.14
N GLN A 575 5.63 -23.57 -21.58
CA GLN A 575 4.33 -23.57 -20.90
C GLN A 575 3.55 -24.89 -21.04
N THR A 576 3.90 -25.76 -21.99
CA THR A 576 3.19 -27.03 -22.20
C THR A 576 3.47 -28.00 -21.06
N VAL A 577 2.41 -28.45 -20.39
CA VAL A 577 2.47 -29.46 -19.33
C VAL A 577 2.60 -30.85 -19.95
N VAL A 578 3.56 -31.62 -19.44
CA VAL A 578 3.83 -33.01 -19.84
C VAL A 578 3.55 -33.89 -18.63
N MET A 579 2.58 -34.78 -18.76
CA MET A 579 2.14 -35.69 -17.72
C MET A 579 2.47 -37.14 -18.04
N SER A 580 2.79 -37.90 -17.00
CA SER A 580 2.90 -39.35 -17.07
C SER A 580 1.54 -40.01 -16.89
N GLN A 581 1.34 -41.19 -17.47
CA GLN A 581 0.16 -42.03 -17.17
C GLN A 581 -0.02 -42.30 -15.67
N ASN A 582 1.06 -42.39 -14.90
CA ASN A 582 1.01 -42.58 -13.44
C ASN A 582 0.51 -41.33 -12.68
N GLU A 583 0.49 -40.17 -13.34
CA GLU A 583 0.03 -38.90 -12.76
C GLU A 583 -1.46 -38.65 -13.03
N VAL A 584 -2.13 -39.56 -13.75
CA VAL A 584 -3.56 -39.48 -14.01
C VAL A 584 -4.31 -40.12 -12.85
N HIS A 585 -4.97 -39.29 -12.05
CA HIS A 585 -5.77 -39.78 -10.93
C HIS A 585 -6.98 -40.60 -11.43
N ALA A 586 -7.31 -41.71 -10.77
CA ALA A 586 -8.36 -42.65 -11.20
C ALA A 586 -9.76 -42.03 -11.40
N ARG A 587 -10.04 -40.89 -10.76
CA ARG A 587 -11.32 -40.15 -10.90
C ARG A 587 -11.28 -39.04 -11.95
N ALA A 588 -10.16 -38.81 -12.63
CA ALA A 588 -10.04 -37.80 -13.66
C ALA A 588 -10.83 -38.23 -14.91
N LYS A 589 -11.65 -37.33 -15.46
CA LYS A 589 -12.34 -37.56 -16.72
C LYS A 589 -11.40 -37.14 -17.85
N LEU A 590 -10.96 -38.08 -18.69
CA LEU A 590 -10.08 -37.78 -19.81
C LEU A 590 -10.89 -37.40 -21.05
N LYS A 591 -10.41 -36.39 -21.79
CA LYS A 591 -10.90 -36.03 -23.12
C LYS A 591 -9.73 -36.08 -24.09
N THR A 592 -9.66 -37.10 -24.94
CA THR A 592 -8.60 -37.18 -25.94
C THR A 592 -8.90 -36.21 -27.07
N VAL A 593 -8.02 -35.23 -27.28
CA VAL A 593 -8.16 -34.19 -28.32
C VAL A 593 -7.17 -34.39 -29.48
N GLY A 594 -6.18 -35.28 -29.31
CA GLY A 594 -5.24 -35.61 -30.37
C GLY A 594 -4.20 -36.66 -29.99
N ALA A 595 -3.33 -36.95 -30.95
CA ALA A 595 -2.14 -37.78 -30.77
C ALA A 595 -0.97 -37.20 -31.58
N VAL A 596 0.26 -37.38 -31.07
CA VAL A 596 1.53 -36.92 -31.66
C VAL A 596 2.26 -38.06 -32.35
#